data_AF-A0A015KJW5-F1
#
_entry.id   AF-A0A015KJW5-F1
#
_cell.length_a   1.000
_cell.length_b   1.000
_cell.length_c   1.000
_cell.angle_alpha   90.00
_cell.angle_beta   90.00
_cell.angle_gamma   90.00
#
_symmetry.space_group_name_H-M   'P 1'
#
loop_
_entity.id
_entity.type
_entity.pdbx_description
1 polymer ?
#
loop_
_entity_poly.entity_id
_entity_poly.type
_entity_poly.pdbx_seq_one_letter_code
_entity_poly.pdbx_strand_id
1 'polypeptide(L)'
;MTHEKLTWLQNQTKAQKEKKKNTDLSDKEGCNSVCTKLFPDNMWPKYEEYEKGLEEWLGERHPNYLQEVNYREWNNCFSGRHHSSLMQKVKDLRGFNVTVVKNAVSKN
;
A
#
# COMPACT_ATOMS: atom_id res chain seq x y z
N MET A 1 16.39 -16.19 -34.48
CA MET A 1 15.51 -16.06 -33.29
C MET A 1 14.12 -15.76 -33.82
N THR A 2 13.17 -16.69 -33.75
CA THR A 2 11.89 -16.62 -34.49
C THR A 2 10.91 -15.65 -33.84
N HIS A 3 10.10 -14.97 -34.68
CA HIS A 3 9.15 -13.92 -34.29
C HIS A 3 8.17 -14.37 -33.19
N GLU A 4 7.84 -15.66 -33.14
CA GLU A 4 6.97 -16.28 -32.13
C GLU A 4 7.54 -16.23 -30.69
N LYS A 5 8.86 -16.39 -30.52
CA LYS A 5 9.49 -16.29 -29.19
C LYS A 5 9.43 -14.87 -28.63
N LEU A 6 9.56 -13.86 -29.49
CA LEU A 6 9.44 -12.45 -29.11
C LEU A 6 8.01 -12.10 -28.69
N THR A 7 7.01 -12.58 -29.44
CA THR A 7 5.60 -12.36 -29.12
C THR A 7 5.21 -13.05 -27.81
N TRP A 8 5.71 -14.26 -27.56
CA TRP A 8 5.46 -14.99 -26.31
C TRP A 8 6.05 -14.28 -25.09
N LEU A 9 7.30 -13.80 -25.19
CA LEU A 9 7.93 -13.02 -24.11
C LEU A 9 7.19 -11.70 -23.85
N GLN A 10 6.75 -11.00 -24.89
CA GLN A 10 5.97 -9.77 -24.74
C GLN A 10 4.62 -10.02 -24.07
N ASN A 11 3.93 -11.12 -24.42
CA ASN A 11 2.66 -11.50 -23.80
C ASN A 11 2.82 -11.90 -22.34
N GLN A 12 3.90 -12.62 -21.97
CA GLN A 12 4.22 -12.89 -20.56
C GLN A 12 4.50 -11.59 -19.78
N THR A 13 5.22 -10.65 -20.38
CA THR A 13 5.55 -9.37 -19.73
C THR A 13 4.30 -8.50 -19.54
N LYS A 14 3.36 -8.52 -20.51
CA LYS A 14 2.06 -7.83 -20.40
C LYS A 14 1.18 -8.46 -19.32
N ALA A 15 1.05 -9.78 -19.29
CA ALA A 15 0.29 -10.50 -18.27
C ALA A 15 0.85 -10.26 -16.84
N GLN A 16 2.17 -10.20 -16.68
CA GLN A 16 2.79 -9.82 -15.40
C GLN A 16 2.55 -8.35 -15.04
N LYS A 17 2.57 -7.43 -16.01
CA LYS A 17 2.25 -6.02 -15.78
C LYS A 17 0.79 -5.83 -15.39
N GLU A 18 -0.14 -6.52 -16.02
CA GLU A 18 -1.58 -6.44 -15.70
C GLU A 18 -1.88 -7.05 -14.32
N LYS A 19 -1.28 -8.20 -13.99
CA LYS A 19 -1.36 -8.75 -12.63
C LYS A 19 -0.80 -7.77 -11.60
N LYS A 20 0.37 -7.18 -11.84
CA LYS A 20 0.93 -6.14 -10.95
C LYS A 20 0.02 -4.92 -10.84
N LYS A 21 -0.59 -4.44 -11.93
CA LYS A 21 -1.41 -3.22 -11.96
C LYS A 21 -2.69 -3.35 -11.13
N ASN A 22 -3.32 -4.53 -11.11
CA ASN A 22 -4.50 -4.79 -10.31
C ASN A 22 -4.18 -4.97 -8.81
N THR A 23 -3.05 -5.58 -8.47
CA THR A 23 -2.60 -5.69 -7.07
C THR A 23 -2.15 -4.32 -6.52
N ASP A 24 -1.47 -3.51 -7.34
CA ASP A 24 -0.87 -2.22 -6.94
C ASP A 24 -1.93 -1.14 -6.59
N LEU A 25 -3.12 -1.19 -7.20
CA LEU A 25 -4.23 -0.28 -6.88
C LEU A 25 -4.90 -0.65 -5.53
N SER A 26 -5.15 -1.94 -5.28
CA SER A 26 -5.68 -2.47 -4.02
C SER A 26 -4.80 -2.07 -2.82
N ASP A 27 -3.49 -2.26 -2.96
CA ASP A 27 -2.52 -2.05 -1.88
C ASP A 27 -2.48 -0.58 -1.42
N LYS A 28 -2.58 0.35 -2.37
CA LYS A 28 -2.48 1.79 -2.12
C LYS A 28 -3.80 2.39 -1.61
N GLU A 29 -4.92 1.93 -2.14
CA GLU A 29 -6.26 2.33 -1.68
C GLU A 29 -6.53 1.82 -0.26
N GLY A 30 -6.21 0.55 0.03
CA GLY A 30 -6.33 -0.02 1.37
C GLY A 30 -5.46 0.73 2.39
N CYS A 31 -4.18 0.94 2.06
CA CYS A 31 -3.27 1.73 2.89
C CYS A 31 -3.83 3.12 3.21
N ASN A 32 -4.30 3.86 2.19
CA ASN A 32 -4.88 5.18 2.39
C ASN A 32 -6.15 5.16 3.23
N SER A 33 -7.08 4.24 2.94
CA SER A 33 -8.36 4.12 3.65
C SER A 33 -8.16 3.79 5.13
N VAL A 34 -7.25 2.86 5.44
CA VAL A 34 -6.94 2.46 6.81
C VAL A 34 -6.19 3.58 7.53
N CYS A 35 -5.21 4.22 6.88
CA CYS A 35 -4.48 5.34 7.47
C CYS A 35 -5.38 6.53 7.80
N THR A 36 -6.34 6.90 6.94
CA THR A 36 -7.27 8.01 7.20
C THR A 36 -8.17 7.74 8.40
N LYS A 37 -8.59 6.48 8.61
CA LYS A 37 -9.41 6.10 9.78
C LYS A 37 -8.59 6.07 11.07
N LEU A 38 -7.38 5.52 11.02
CA LEU A 38 -6.55 5.33 12.21
C LEU A 38 -5.79 6.60 12.62
N PHE A 39 -5.51 7.52 11.69
CA PHE A 39 -4.63 8.68 11.93
C PHE A 39 -5.23 10.01 11.42
N PRO A 40 -6.35 10.48 11.99
CA PRO A 40 -6.98 11.73 11.55
C PRO A 40 -6.12 12.97 11.87
N ASP A 41 -5.43 12.99 13.00
CA ASP A 41 -4.85 14.22 13.58
C ASP A 41 -3.30 14.25 13.67
N ASN A 42 -2.62 13.35 12.93
CA ASN A 42 -1.18 13.05 12.95
C ASN A 42 -0.70 12.20 14.14
N MET A 43 -0.44 10.91 13.89
CA MET A 43 0.21 10.01 14.86
C MET A 43 1.02 8.88 14.22
N TRP A 44 1.83 8.23 15.05
CA TRP A 44 2.54 6.98 14.78
C TRP A 44 1.59 5.78 14.92
N PRO A 45 1.36 5.01 13.84
CA PRO A 45 0.65 3.74 13.91
C PRO A 45 1.36 2.75 14.81
N LYS A 46 0.60 1.99 15.62
CA LYS A 46 1.10 0.68 16.03
C LYS A 46 1.00 -0.26 14.85
N TYR A 47 2.08 -1.00 14.61
CA TYR A 47 2.21 -1.97 13.52
C TYR A 47 1.00 -2.93 13.46
N GLU A 48 0.60 -3.46 14.61
CA GLU A 48 -0.51 -4.42 14.78
C GLU A 48 -1.89 -3.80 14.46
N GLU A 49 -2.12 -2.53 14.81
CA GLU A 49 -3.39 -1.85 14.53
C GLU A 49 -3.56 -1.59 13.03
N TYR A 50 -2.47 -1.27 12.34
CA TYR A 50 -2.48 -1.11 10.89
C TYR A 50 -2.63 -2.45 10.17
N GLU A 51 -1.98 -3.51 10.66
CA GLU A 51 -2.13 -4.87 10.12
C GLU A 51 -3.58 -5.32 10.17
N LYS A 52 -4.18 -5.26 11.36
CA LYS A 52 -5.58 -5.65 11.56
C LYS A 52 -6.54 -4.79 10.74
N GLY A 53 -6.35 -3.48 10.71
CA GLY A 53 -7.20 -2.58 9.91
C GLY A 53 -7.12 -2.86 8.41
N LEU A 54 -5.95 -3.29 7.92
CA LEU A 54 -5.77 -3.67 6.53
C LEU A 54 -6.38 -5.04 6.22
N GLU A 55 -6.27 -6.00 7.13
CA GLU A 55 -6.97 -7.29 7.03
C GLU A 55 -8.49 -7.11 6.99
N GLU A 56 -9.05 -6.26 7.86
CA GLU A 56 -10.48 -5.94 7.88
C GLU A 56 -10.91 -5.27 6.56
N TRP A 57 -10.15 -4.28 6.08
CA TRP A 57 -10.45 -3.61 4.81
C TRP A 57 -10.40 -4.57 3.61
N LEU A 58 -9.40 -5.45 3.57
CA LEU A 58 -9.28 -6.48 2.54
C LEU A 58 -10.40 -7.51 2.65
N GLY A 59 -10.81 -7.91 3.85
CA GLY A 59 -11.94 -8.82 4.07
C GLY A 59 -13.28 -8.26 3.59
N GLU A 60 -13.50 -6.96 3.78
CA GLU A 60 -14.72 -6.27 3.30
C GLU A 60 -14.76 -6.09 1.78
N ARG A 61 -13.61 -5.74 1.16
CA ARG A 61 -13.52 -5.36 -0.27
C ARG A 61 -13.14 -6.52 -1.19
N HIS A 62 -12.40 -7.48 -0.67
CA HIS A 62 -11.84 -8.62 -1.37
C HIS A 62 -11.94 -9.89 -0.49
N PRO A 63 -13.16 -10.42 -0.27
CA PRO A 63 -13.42 -11.47 0.73
C PRO A 63 -12.62 -12.76 0.55
N ASN A 64 -12.11 -13.02 -0.65
CA ASN A 64 -11.28 -14.19 -0.94
C ASN A 64 -9.77 -13.89 -0.93
N TYR A 65 -9.34 -12.62 -0.84
CA TYR A 65 -7.93 -12.25 -0.99
C TYR A 65 -7.04 -12.88 0.08
N LEU A 66 -7.46 -12.83 1.34
CA LEU A 66 -6.72 -13.44 2.46
C LEU A 66 -6.83 -14.98 2.46
N GLN A 67 -7.77 -15.56 1.72
CA GLN A 67 -7.87 -17.02 1.53
C GLN A 67 -6.99 -17.49 0.37
N GLU A 68 -6.89 -16.69 -0.70
CA GLU A 68 -6.06 -16.94 -1.88
C GLU A 68 -4.58 -16.70 -1.60
N VAL A 69 -4.26 -15.71 -0.76
CA VAL A 69 -2.91 -15.40 -0.31
C VAL A 69 -2.66 -16.18 0.97
N ASN A 70 -1.72 -17.12 0.96
CA ASN A 70 -1.43 -17.89 2.18
C ASN A 70 -0.80 -17.00 3.27
N TYR A 71 -0.90 -17.40 4.55
CA TYR A 71 -0.41 -16.60 5.68
C TYR A 71 1.04 -16.13 5.54
N ARG A 72 1.92 -16.97 4.98
CA ARG A 72 3.33 -16.62 4.77
C ARG A 72 3.50 -15.55 3.70
N GLU A 73 2.75 -15.65 2.60
CA GLU A 73 2.74 -14.66 1.52
C GLU A 73 2.14 -13.34 1.99
N TRP A 74 1.07 -13.39 2.78
CA TRP A 74 0.47 -12.22 3.41
C TRP A 74 1.49 -11.50 4.30
N ASN A 75 2.10 -12.22 5.25
CA ASN A 75 3.03 -11.63 6.20
C ASN A 75 4.28 -11.04 5.50
N ASN A 76 4.76 -11.68 4.43
CA ASN A 76 5.82 -11.13 3.58
C ASN A 76 5.37 -9.89 2.80
N CYS A 77 4.16 -9.89 2.25
CA CYS A 77 3.61 -8.74 1.53
C CYS A 77 3.38 -7.56 2.47
N PHE A 78 2.89 -7.84 3.68
CA PHE A 78 2.63 -6.85 4.71
C PHE A 78 3.91 -6.20 5.22
N SER A 79 4.84 -6.99 5.76
CA SER A 79 6.12 -6.50 6.29
C SER A 79 6.98 -5.78 5.23
N GLY A 80 6.87 -6.18 3.97
CA GLY A 80 7.59 -5.55 2.86
C GLY A 80 6.87 -4.33 2.30
N ARG A 81 5.76 -4.54 1.58
CA ARG A 81 5.11 -3.51 0.75
C ARG A 81 4.18 -2.62 1.55
N HIS A 82 3.27 -3.20 2.32
CA HIS A 82 2.26 -2.41 3.04
C HIS A 82 2.88 -1.59 4.18
N HIS A 83 3.83 -2.17 4.91
CA HIS A 83 4.56 -1.48 5.96
C HIS A 83 5.47 -0.37 5.40
N SER A 84 6.15 -0.59 4.27
CA SER A 84 6.92 0.48 3.61
C SER A 84 6.02 1.63 3.15
N SER A 85 4.82 1.31 2.63
CA SER A 85 3.83 2.32 2.22
C SER A 85 3.33 3.12 3.42
N LEU A 86 3.08 2.46 4.56
CA LEU A 86 2.75 3.12 5.82
C LEU A 86 3.86 4.09 6.26
N MET A 87 5.12 3.63 6.28
CA MET A 87 6.26 4.45 6.69
C MET A 87 6.43 5.68 5.79
N GLN A 88 6.21 5.54 4.49
CA GLN A 88 6.23 6.65 3.55
C GLN A 88 5.10 7.65 3.85
N LYS A 89 3.88 7.17 4.10
CA LYS A 89 2.72 8.02 4.46
C LYS A 89 2.99 8.83 5.73
N VAL A 90 3.56 8.19 6.77
CA VAL A 90 3.92 8.85 8.03
C VAL A 90 5.03 9.89 7.82
N LYS A 91 5.98 9.64 6.89
CA LYS A 91 7.01 10.62 6.52
C LYS A 91 6.40 11.84 5.83
N ASP A 92 5.47 11.62 4.90
CA ASP A 92 4.81 12.69 4.15
C ASP A 92 3.97 13.59 5.08
N LEU A 93 3.20 12.99 6.00
CA LEU A 93 2.44 13.72 7.01
C LEU A 93 3.36 14.57 7.90
N ARG A 94 4.49 14.02 8.35
CA ARG A 94 5.51 14.79 9.11
C ARG A 94 6.03 15.97 8.31
N GLY A 95 6.37 15.78 7.04
CA GLY A 95 6.83 16.85 6.15
C GLY A 95 5.79 17.96 5.99
N PHE A 96 4.52 17.59 5.78
CA PHE A 96 3.42 18.54 5.69
C PHE A 96 3.28 19.40 6.95
N ASN A 97 3.26 18.79 8.15
CA ASN A 97 3.13 19.53 9.41
C ASN A 97 4.31 20.47 9.65
N VAL A 98 5.54 20.03 9.35
CA VAL A 98 6.73 20.88 9.45
C VAL A 98 6.59 22.12 8.55
N THR A 99 6.08 21.95 7.33
CA THR A 99 5.83 23.06 6.42
C THR A 99 4.73 23.99 6.93
N VAL A 100 3.63 23.44 7.47
CA VAL A 100 2.54 24.24 8.06
C VAL A 100 3.06 25.11 9.21
N VAL A 101 3.83 24.52 10.14
CA VAL A 101 4.42 25.25 11.27
C VAL A 101 5.38 26.33 10.79
N LYS A 102 6.28 26.02 9.85
CA LYS A 102 7.20 27.02 9.28
C LYS A 102 6.43 28.18 8.65
N ASN A 103 5.40 27.89 7.87
CA ASN A 103 4.57 28.93 7.26
C ASN A 103 3.81 29.78 8.28
N ALA A 104 3.38 29.20 9.41
CA ALA A 104 2.73 29.94 10.48
C ALA A 104 3.72 30.85 11.23
N VAL A 105 4.95 30.37 11.48
CA VAL A 105 6.01 31.16 12.12
C VAL A 105 6.53 32.27 11.21
N SER A 106 6.70 32.02 9.91
CA SER A 106 7.18 33.03 8.95
C SER A 106 6.13 34.07 8.56
N LYS A 107 4.86 33.87 8.91
CA LYS A 107 3.76 34.84 8.66
C LYS A 107 3.44 35.71 9.87
N ASN A 108 4.05 35.44 11.03
CA ASN A 108 4.05 36.32 12.21
C ASN A 108 5.31 37.19 12.21
#